data_AF-A0A2K0TSS8-F1
#
_entry.id   AF-A0A2K0TSS8-F1
#
_cell.length_a   1.000
_cell.length_b   1.000
_cell.length_c   1.000
_cell.angle_alpha   90.00
_cell.angle_beta   90.00
_cell.angle_gamma   90.00
#
_symmetry.space_group_name_H-M   'P 1'
#
loop_
_entity.id
_entity.type
_entity.pdbx_description
1 polymer ?
#
loop_
_entity_poly.entity_id
_entity_poly.type
_entity_poly.pdbx_seq_one_letter_code
_entity_poly.pdbx_strand_id
1 'polypeptide(L)'
;MPLFVTFDTKNAEAELVERVRNAWLNCHASMPHVAVAISESNHATEVSEVSSMTYSMLLSEADAQEWLQDTFSVVRDQSAADLQHALCQKPLATRGRRSKLYLVTAPKADPSNVSHYAPLWHSSHVIIDAFSRQQVFDQLFRRIVASPSGKLSINSLDYSNVFDRLPVPIASAYEAQLKPTEEQQQQRLKEILAGS
;
A
#
# COMPACT_ATOMS: atom_id res chain seq x y z
N MET A 1 2.09 -12.60 1.18
CA MET A 1 3.57 -12.70 1.16
C MET A 1 4.12 -11.44 0.51
N PRO A 2 5.01 -10.68 1.16
CA PRO A 2 5.72 -9.56 0.54
C PRO A 2 6.57 -10.10 -0.61
N LEU A 3 6.57 -9.41 -1.74
CA LEU A 3 7.43 -9.72 -2.88
C LEU A 3 8.55 -8.67 -2.92
N PHE A 4 9.74 -9.08 -3.31
CA PHE A 4 10.86 -8.17 -3.53
C PHE A 4 11.54 -8.46 -4.86
N VAL A 5 12.03 -7.41 -5.49
CA VAL A 5 12.80 -7.45 -6.73
C VAL A 5 14.08 -6.69 -6.46
N THR A 6 15.22 -7.25 -6.82
CA THR A 6 16.51 -6.57 -6.72
C THR A 6 16.81 -5.82 -8.01
N PHE A 7 17.45 -4.66 -7.91
CA PHE A 7 17.95 -3.93 -9.08
C PHE A 7 19.26 -3.22 -8.77
N ASP A 8 20.04 -2.95 -9.81
CA ASP A 8 21.25 -2.12 -9.76
C ASP A 8 20.98 -0.71 -10.31
N THR A 9 21.72 0.28 -9.83
CA THR A 9 21.70 1.64 -10.35
C THR A 9 23.05 2.33 -10.13
N LYS A 10 23.36 3.27 -11.01
CA LYS A 10 24.53 4.17 -10.86
C LYS A 10 24.24 5.39 -9.99
N ASN A 11 22.99 5.58 -9.58
CA ASN A 11 22.60 6.70 -8.74
C ASN A 11 23.16 6.53 -7.33
N ALA A 12 23.51 7.65 -6.68
CA ALA A 12 23.88 7.63 -5.27
C ALA A 12 22.68 7.16 -4.42
N GLU A 13 22.94 6.51 -3.27
CA GLU A 13 21.87 6.01 -2.39
C GLU A 13 20.86 7.10 -2.03
N ALA A 14 21.34 8.29 -1.64
CA ALA A 14 20.48 9.42 -1.27
C ALA A 14 19.54 9.82 -2.42
N GLU A 15 20.06 9.87 -3.64
CA GLU A 15 19.26 10.15 -4.83
C GLU A 15 18.22 9.04 -5.09
N LEU A 16 18.62 7.77 -4.94
CA LEU A 16 17.70 6.66 -5.12
C LEU A 16 16.57 6.68 -4.09
N VAL A 17 16.89 6.96 -2.82
CA VAL A 17 15.91 7.10 -1.74
C VAL A 17 14.91 8.19 -2.07
N GLU A 18 15.35 9.34 -2.58
CA GLU A 18 14.46 10.42 -3.00
C GLU A 18 13.57 10.01 -4.17
N ARG A 19 14.13 9.33 -5.19
CA ARG A 19 13.36 8.84 -6.35
C ARG A 19 12.31 7.81 -5.94
N VAL A 20 12.64 6.89 -5.03
CA VAL A 20 11.70 5.89 -4.50
C VAL A 20 10.60 6.56 -3.68
N ARG A 21 10.96 7.52 -2.82
CA ARG A 21 10.00 8.34 -2.07
C ARG A 21 9.03 9.09 -3.00
N ASN A 22 9.55 9.74 -4.04
CA ASN A 22 8.75 10.45 -5.05
C ASN A 22 7.83 9.50 -5.82
N ALA A 23 8.34 8.33 -6.20
CA ALA A 23 7.57 7.31 -6.88
C ALA A 23 6.43 6.80 -5.99
N TRP A 24 6.69 6.61 -4.69
CA TRP A 24 5.67 6.19 -3.72
C TRP A 24 4.55 7.22 -3.53
N LEU A 25 4.89 8.50 -3.41
CA LEU A 25 3.90 9.59 -3.40
C LEU A 25 3.08 9.65 -4.68
N ASN A 26 3.69 9.40 -5.83
CA ASN A 26 2.95 9.33 -7.08
C ASN A 26 2.02 8.10 -7.13
N CYS A 27 2.47 6.95 -6.63
CA CYS A 27 1.63 5.75 -6.49
C CYS A 27 0.42 6.03 -5.58
N HIS A 28 0.56 6.82 -4.51
CA HIS A 28 -0.57 7.24 -3.68
C HIS A 28 -1.70 7.88 -4.50
N ALA A 29 -1.35 8.78 -5.43
CA ALA A 29 -2.33 9.48 -6.27
C ALA A 29 -2.83 8.63 -7.44
N SER A 30 -1.94 7.85 -8.08
CA SER A 30 -2.30 7.10 -9.29
C SER A 30 -2.84 5.69 -9.06
N MET A 31 -2.57 5.11 -7.89
CA MET A 31 -2.87 3.71 -7.53
C MET A 31 -3.45 3.67 -6.11
N PRO A 32 -4.67 4.18 -5.89
CA PRO A 32 -5.15 4.54 -4.55
C PRO A 32 -5.26 3.36 -3.58
N HIS A 33 -5.34 2.12 -4.07
CA HIS A 33 -5.28 0.91 -3.23
C HIS A 33 -4.01 0.80 -2.39
N VAL A 34 -2.88 1.44 -2.78
CA VAL A 34 -1.66 1.45 -1.95
C VAL A 34 -1.80 2.31 -0.68
N ALA A 35 -2.77 3.22 -0.68
CA ALA A 35 -2.96 4.24 0.35
C ALA A 35 -4.24 4.04 1.18
N VAL A 36 -5.06 3.04 0.84
CA VAL A 36 -6.24 2.66 1.62
C VAL A 36 -5.80 2.19 3.01
N ALA A 37 -6.47 2.73 4.03
CA ALA A 37 -6.41 2.27 5.41
C ALA A 37 -7.62 1.38 5.71
N ILE A 38 -7.41 0.26 6.39
CA ILE A 38 -8.46 -0.61 6.90
C ILE A 38 -8.58 -0.34 8.40
N SER A 39 -9.78 0.01 8.87
CA SER A 39 -10.02 0.23 10.31
C SER A 39 -9.47 -0.89 11.17
N GLU A 40 -8.88 -0.53 12.31
CA GLU A 40 -8.47 -1.49 13.34
C GLU A 40 -9.71 -1.85 14.14
N SER A 41 -10.12 -3.12 14.12
CA SER A 41 -11.21 -3.59 14.98
C SER A 41 -10.74 -3.49 16.43
N ASN A 42 -11.46 -2.75 17.28
CA ASN A 42 -11.16 -2.71 18.70
C ASN A 42 -11.44 -4.10 19.27
N HIS A 43 -10.40 -4.84 19.66
CA HIS A 43 -10.47 -6.23 20.13
C HIS A 43 -11.21 -6.45 21.47
N ALA A 44 -12.10 -5.55 21.90
CA ALA A 44 -12.80 -5.67 23.18
C ALA A 44 -14.26 -6.11 23.07
N THR A 45 -14.95 -5.88 21.95
CA THR A 45 -16.38 -6.21 21.84
C THR A 45 -16.79 -6.38 20.38
N GLU A 46 -17.41 -7.53 20.11
CA GLU A 46 -18.22 -7.84 18.93
C GLU A 46 -17.48 -8.22 17.63
N VAL A 47 -17.71 -9.46 17.21
CA VAL A 47 -17.29 -10.10 15.94
C VAL A 47 -17.96 -9.46 14.70
N SER A 48 -18.55 -8.27 14.85
CA SER A 48 -19.52 -7.70 13.91
C SER A 48 -19.17 -6.29 13.39
N GLU A 49 -17.99 -5.73 13.72
CA GLU A 49 -17.56 -4.46 13.15
C GLU A 49 -17.13 -4.63 11.68
N VAL A 50 -17.98 -4.15 10.77
CA VAL A 50 -17.65 -4.01 9.35
C VAL A 50 -16.34 -3.23 9.22
N SER A 51 -15.30 -3.88 8.70
CA SER A 51 -14.02 -3.21 8.42
C SER A 51 -14.24 -2.16 7.34
N SER A 52 -14.24 -0.89 7.74
CA SER A 52 -14.26 0.25 6.83
C SER A 52 -12.90 0.44 6.15
N MET A 53 -12.94 0.87 4.88
CA MET A 53 -11.77 1.28 4.10
C MET A 53 -11.80 2.79 3.87
N THR A 54 -10.72 3.47 4.23
CA THR A 54 -10.61 4.92 4.11
C THR A 54 -9.44 5.29 3.21
N TYR A 55 -9.68 6.22 2.29
CA TYR A 55 -8.66 6.86 1.48
C TYR A 55 -8.64 8.36 1.78
N SER A 56 -7.46 8.93 1.93
CA SER A 56 -7.28 10.36 2.20
C SER A 56 -6.30 10.94 1.20
N MET A 57 -6.70 11.99 0.48
CA MET A 57 -5.79 12.72 -0.40
C MET A 57 -4.75 13.47 0.44
N LEU A 58 -3.53 13.59 -0.09
CA LEU A 58 -2.48 14.41 0.52
C LEU A 58 -2.67 15.84 0.00
N LEU A 59 -3.22 16.72 0.83
CA LEU A 59 -3.57 18.10 0.47
C LEU A 59 -2.47 19.10 0.84
N SER A 60 -1.54 18.68 1.69
CA SER A 60 -0.41 19.49 2.12
C SER A 60 0.91 18.69 2.16
N GLU A 61 2.03 19.41 2.19
CA GLU A 61 3.35 18.83 2.46
C GLU A 61 3.42 18.14 3.83
N ALA A 62 2.65 18.62 4.81
CA ALA A 62 2.59 18.01 6.13
C ALA A 62 1.88 16.65 6.08
N ASP A 63 0.75 16.56 5.37
CA ASP A 63 0.01 15.30 5.18
C ASP A 63 0.89 14.25 4.51
N ALA A 64 1.62 14.66 3.46
CA ALA A 64 2.53 13.79 2.75
C ALA A 64 3.69 13.32 3.62
N GLN A 65 4.22 14.20 4.46
CA GLN A 65 5.28 13.84 5.39
C GLN A 65 4.78 12.85 6.46
N GLU A 66 3.59 13.08 7.03
CA GLU A 66 2.99 12.15 7.99
C GLU A 66 2.74 10.79 7.34
N TRP A 67 2.16 10.77 6.14
CA TRP A 67 1.90 9.53 5.42
C TRP A 67 3.18 8.77 5.08
N LEU A 68 4.25 9.47 4.66
CA LEU A 68 5.54 8.85 4.38
C LEU A 68 6.23 8.30 5.64
N GLN A 69 6.11 8.97 6.78
CA GLN A 69 6.66 8.47 8.05
C GLN A 69 6.07 7.11 8.44
N ASP A 70 4.77 6.93 8.17
CA ASP A 70 4.09 5.66 8.46
C ASP A 70 4.39 4.61 7.38
N THR A 71 4.34 4.99 6.09
CA THR A 71 4.26 4.05 4.95
C THR A 71 5.55 3.85 4.15
N PHE A 72 6.62 4.59 4.43
CA PHE A 72 7.90 4.42 3.75
C PHE A 72 9.06 4.27 4.73
N SER A 73 9.98 3.33 4.48
CA SER A 73 11.15 3.14 5.33
C SER A 73 12.37 2.68 4.53
N VAL A 74 13.54 3.21 4.88
CA VAL A 74 14.82 2.78 4.30
C VAL A 74 15.53 1.88 5.31
N VAL A 75 15.91 0.68 4.88
CA VAL A 75 16.49 -0.37 5.72
C VAL A 75 17.94 -0.60 5.29
N ARG A 76 18.87 -0.43 6.24
CA ARG A 76 20.33 -0.47 5.96
C ARG A 76 21.06 -1.57 6.71
N ASP A 77 20.43 -2.10 7.73
CA ASP A 77 21.00 -2.98 8.75
C ASP A 77 20.49 -4.43 8.64
N GLN A 78 19.38 -4.66 7.95
CA GLN A 78 18.76 -5.98 7.75
C GLN A 78 18.76 -6.41 6.28
N SER A 79 18.91 -7.71 6.02
CA SER A 79 18.81 -8.25 4.65
C SER A 79 17.38 -8.23 4.11
N ALA A 80 17.22 -8.20 2.79
CA ALA A 80 15.88 -8.26 2.17
C ALA A 80 15.14 -9.57 2.52
N ALA A 81 15.85 -10.70 2.57
CA ALA A 81 15.28 -11.99 2.93
C ALA A 81 14.81 -12.03 4.40
N ASP A 82 15.63 -11.54 5.33
CA ASP A 82 15.26 -11.50 6.76
C ASP A 82 14.08 -10.55 7.01
N LEU A 83 14.09 -9.39 6.34
CA LEU A 83 12.99 -8.44 6.41
C LEU A 83 11.70 -9.06 5.86
N GLN A 84 11.75 -9.72 4.70
CA GLN A 84 10.60 -10.41 4.13
C GLN A 84 10.05 -11.47 5.09
N HIS A 85 10.92 -12.28 5.69
CA HIS A 85 10.54 -13.29 6.67
C HIS A 85 9.86 -12.67 7.89
N ALA A 86 10.43 -11.60 8.44
CA ALA A 86 9.87 -10.89 9.58
C ALA A 86 8.50 -10.25 9.26
N LEU A 87 8.32 -9.71 8.06
CA LEU A 87 7.06 -9.11 7.60
C LEU A 87 5.96 -10.16 7.39
N CYS A 88 6.30 -11.39 6.98
CA CYS A 88 5.33 -12.48 6.88
C CYS A 88 4.74 -12.90 8.23
N GLN A 89 5.45 -12.65 9.33
CA GLN A 89 5.08 -13.10 10.67
C GLN A 89 4.35 -12.03 11.49
N LYS A 90 4.36 -10.78 11.04
CA LYS A 90 3.82 -9.63 11.78
C LYS A 90 2.63 -9.02 11.04
N PRO A 91 1.59 -8.59 11.77
CA PRO A 91 0.56 -7.74 11.17
C PRO A 91 1.17 -6.42 10.68
N LEU A 92 0.45 -5.72 9.80
CA LEU A 92 0.84 -4.39 9.34
C LEU A 92 0.86 -3.42 10.54
N ALA A 93 2.06 -3.00 10.93
CA ALA A 93 2.30 -2.11 12.07
C ALA A 93 2.13 -0.62 11.70
N THR A 94 1.22 -0.32 10.79
CA THR A 94 0.88 1.02 10.30
C THR A 94 -0.49 1.42 10.83
N ARG A 95 -0.74 2.72 10.96
CA ARG A 95 -2.04 3.21 11.43
C ARG A 95 -3.15 2.79 10.46
N GLY A 96 -4.15 2.06 10.96
CA GLY A 96 -5.22 1.56 10.12
C GLY A 96 -4.75 0.52 9.11
N ARG A 97 -3.77 -0.33 9.48
CA ARG A 97 -3.28 -1.46 8.66
C ARG A 97 -2.98 -1.09 7.19
N ARG A 98 -2.43 0.11 6.98
CA ARG A 98 -2.01 0.63 5.67
C ARG A 98 -0.85 -0.17 5.11
N SER A 99 -0.72 -0.15 3.79
CA SER A 99 0.45 -0.75 3.15
C SER A 99 1.72 0.06 3.43
N LYS A 100 2.87 -0.64 3.49
CA LYS A 100 4.18 -0.04 3.75
C LYS A 100 5.23 -0.50 2.75
N LEU A 101 5.93 0.46 2.15
CA LEU A 101 7.06 0.24 1.26
C LEU A 101 8.37 0.35 2.05
N TYR A 102 9.23 -0.63 1.89
CA TYR A 102 10.60 -0.63 2.41
C TYR A 102 11.57 -0.59 1.24
N LEU A 103 12.66 0.15 1.38
CA LEU A 103 13.80 0.08 0.48
C LEU A 103 15.00 -0.46 1.26
N VAL A 104 15.39 -1.69 0.98
CA VAL A 104 16.63 -2.26 1.52
C VAL A 104 17.78 -1.81 0.65
N THR A 105 18.79 -1.20 1.27
CA THR A 105 19.94 -0.64 0.54
C THR A 105 21.03 -1.67 0.31
N ALA A 106 21.86 -1.39 -0.70
CA ALA A 106 23.14 -2.05 -0.86
C ALA A 106 23.98 -1.94 0.42
N PRO A 107 24.77 -2.99 0.79
CA PRO A 107 24.85 -4.31 0.16
C PRO A 107 23.83 -5.31 0.75
N LYS A 108 22.95 -4.89 1.65
CA LYS A 108 22.05 -5.81 2.39
C LYS A 108 20.89 -6.35 1.54
N ALA A 109 20.57 -5.70 0.43
CA ALA A 109 19.49 -6.14 -0.45
C ALA A 109 19.76 -7.51 -1.08
N ASP A 110 21.01 -7.79 -1.46
CA ASP A 110 21.42 -9.02 -2.13
C ASP A 110 22.86 -9.39 -1.74
N PRO A 111 23.06 -10.47 -0.97
CA PRO A 111 24.41 -10.94 -0.62
C PRO A 111 25.25 -11.34 -1.83
N SER A 112 24.62 -11.69 -2.96
CA SER A 112 25.32 -12.07 -4.20
C SER A 112 25.76 -10.87 -5.03
N ASN A 113 25.19 -9.68 -4.79
CA ASN A 113 25.58 -8.45 -5.47
C ASN A 113 25.47 -7.22 -4.55
N VAL A 114 26.63 -6.71 -4.14
CA VAL A 114 26.77 -5.58 -3.21
C VAL A 114 26.21 -4.24 -3.73
N SER A 115 25.91 -4.13 -5.03
CA SER A 115 25.32 -2.92 -5.62
C SER A 115 23.80 -2.97 -5.71
N HIS A 116 23.17 -4.09 -5.36
CA HIS A 116 21.72 -4.23 -5.48
C HIS A 116 20.97 -3.47 -4.37
N TYR A 117 19.78 -3.01 -4.75
CA TYR A 117 18.75 -2.47 -3.88
C TYR A 117 17.48 -3.30 -4.01
N ALA A 118 16.67 -3.39 -2.95
CA ALA A 118 15.43 -4.16 -2.97
C ALA A 118 14.26 -3.36 -2.38
N PRO A 119 13.27 -2.95 -3.19
CA PRO A 119 11.98 -2.51 -2.72
C PRO A 119 11.16 -3.72 -2.25
N LEU A 120 10.70 -3.67 -1.00
CA LEU A 120 9.77 -4.64 -0.43
C LEU A 120 8.46 -3.94 -0.12
N TRP A 121 7.37 -4.48 -0.62
CA TRP A 121 6.06 -3.94 -0.33
C TRP A 121 5.25 -4.89 0.56
N HIS A 122 4.89 -4.41 1.75
CA HIS A 122 4.03 -5.11 2.68
C HIS A 122 2.61 -4.53 2.60
N SER A 123 1.65 -5.35 2.20
CA SER A 123 0.23 -4.97 2.06
C SER A 123 -0.68 -6.10 2.49
N SER A 124 -1.92 -5.75 2.85
CA SER A 124 -2.98 -6.71 3.14
C SER A 124 -3.53 -7.25 1.83
N HIS A 125 -3.77 -8.56 1.74
CA HIS A 125 -4.41 -9.15 0.54
C HIS A 125 -5.88 -8.72 0.37
N VAL A 126 -6.50 -8.13 1.38
CA VAL A 126 -7.88 -7.61 1.30
C VAL A 126 -7.99 -6.41 0.36
N ILE A 127 -6.92 -5.62 0.23
CA ILE A 127 -6.90 -4.40 -0.59
C ILE A 127 -6.24 -4.61 -1.96
N ILE A 128 -5.56 -5.75 -2.17
CA ILE A 128 -4.86 -5.99 -3.43
C ILE A 128 -4.70 -7.47 -3.76
N ASP A 129 -5.01 -7.81 -5.01
CA ASP A 129 -4.75 -9.13 -5.59
C ASP A 129 -3.34 -9.25 -6.21
N ALA A 130 -3.00 -10.45 -6.69
CA ALA A 130 -1.69 -10.72 -7.26
C ALA A 130 -1.40 -9.94 -8.56
N PHE A 131 -2.42 -9.69 -9.38
CA PHE A 131 -2.30 -8.99 -10.66
C PHE A 131 -2.10 -7.48 -10.45
N SER A 132 -2.93 -6.86 -9.62
CA SER A 132 -2.77 -5.44 -9.24
C SER A 132 -1.42 -5.20 -8.56
N ARG A 133 -0.90 -6.17 -7.81
CA ARG A 133 0.43 -6.05 -7.20
C ARG A 133 1.54 -5.88 -8.23
N GLN A 134 1.50 -6.64 -9.33
CA GLN A 134 2.48 -6.50 -10.40
C GLN A 134 2.39 -5.11 -11.05
N GLN A 135 1.17 -4.62 -11.29
CA GLN A 135 0.95 -3.29 -11.86
C GLN A 135 1.53 -2.18 -10.97
N VAL A 136 1.43 -2.31 -9.64
CA VAL A 136 2.04 -1.35 -8.70
C VAL A 136 3.55 -1.34 -8.83
N PHE A 137 4.21 -2.51 -8.87
CA PHE A 137 5.66 -2.57 -9.04
C PHE A 137 6.09 -1.99 -10.39
N ASP A 138 5.38 -2.30 -11.47
CA ASP A 138 5.67 -1.72 -12.80
C ASP A 138 5.58 -0.20 -12.79
N GLN A 139 4.52 0.36 -12.18
CA GLN A 139 4.35 1.81 -12.05
C GLN A 139 5.40 2.44 -11.14
N LEU A 140 5.72 1.79 -10.02
CA LEU A 140 6.75 2.23 -9.09
C LEU A 140 8.11 2.32 -9.79
N PHE A 141 8.53 1.25 -10.49
CA PHE A 141 9.82 1.22 -11.19
C PHE A 141 9.89 2.24 -12.33
N ARG A 142 8.83 2.35 -13.15
CA ARG A 142 8.76 3.38 -14.19
C ARG A 142 8.97 4.78 -13.60
N ARG A 143 8.37 5.06 -12.45
CA ARG A 143 8.50 6.35 -11.77
C ARG A 143 9.86 6.53 -11.10
N ILE A 144 10.48 5.51 -10.53
CA ILE A 144 11.85 5.60 -9.99
C ILE A 144 12.83 6.00 -11.10
N VAL A 145 12.70 5.39 -12.28
CA VAL A 145 13.55 5.67 -13.44
C VAL A 145 13.28 7.06 -14.01
N ALA A 146 12.01 7.43 -14.17
CA ALA A 146 11.61 8.68 -14.81
C ALA A 146 11.68 9.92 -13.91
N SER A 147 11.62 9.77 -12.58
CA SER A 147 11.58 10.92 -11.67
C SER A 147 12.94 11.60 -11.59
N PRO A 148 13.01 12.93 -11.74
CA PRO A 148 14.22 13.67 -11.42
C PRO A 148 14.56 13.55 -9.93
N SER A 149 15.83 13.75 -9.60
CA SER A 149 16.28 13.92 -8.21
C SER A 149 15.70 15.21 -7.61
N GLY A 150 15.55 15.25 -6.28
CA GLY A 150 14.93 16.37 -5.57
C GLY A 150 13.50 16.11 -5.09
N LYS A 151 13.05 16.94 -4.14
CA LYS A 151 11.77 16.78 -3.47
C LYS A 151 10.60 17.09 -4.43
N LEU A 152 9.77 16.09 -4.70
CA LEU A 152 8.48 16.28 -5.38
C LEU A 152 7.59 17.23 -4.58
N SER A 153 7.02 18.25 -5.24
CA SER A 153 6.00 19.12 -4.66
C SER A 153 4.64 18.41 -4.64
N ILE A 154 3.90 18.51 -3.52
CA ILE A 154 2.56 17.89 -3.41
C ILE A 154 1.57 18.43 -4.44
N ASN A 155 1.73 19.67 -4.89
CA ASN A 155 0.88 20.25 -5.94
C ASN A 155 1.06 19.60 -7.32
N SER A 156 2.09 18.76 -7.49
CA SER A 156 2.31 18.01 -8.73
C SER A 156 1.64 16.63 -8.76
N LEU A 157 1.01 16.21 -7.65
CA LEU A 157 0.28 14.96 -7.59
C LEU A 157 -1.07 15.09 -8.29
N ASP A 158 -1.31 14.21 -9.26
CA ASP A 158 -2.56 14.18 -10.02
C ASP A 158 -3.57 13.20 -9.40
N TYR A 159 -4.58 13.76 -8.73
CA TYR A 159 -5.71 13.03 -8.14
C TYR A 159 -6.93 12.95 -9.07
N SER A 160 -6.82 13.37 -10.33
CA SER A 160 -7.90 13.28 -11.30
C SER A 160 -8.43 11.85 -11.37
N ASN A 161 -9.75 11.67 -11.27
CA ASN A 161 -10.41 10.35 -11.34
C ASN A 161 -9.90 9.35 -10.28
N VAL A 162 -9.42 9.81 -9.11
CA VAL A 162 -8.97 8.90 -8.04
C VAL A 162 -10.13 8.09 -7.49
N PHE A 163 -11.33 8.68 -7.38
CA PHE A 163 -12.53 8.01 -6.88
C PHE A 163 -12.96 6.83 -7.75
N ASP A 164 -12.84 6.96 -9.08
CA ASP A 164 -13.17 5.89 -10.04
C ASP A 164 -12.22 4.69 -9.94
N ARG A 165 -11.06 4.88 -9.29
CA ARG A 165 -10.00 3.88 -9.13
C ARG A 165 -9.94 3.29 -7.73
N LEU A 166 -10.80 3.75 -6.81
CA LEU A 166 -10.87 3.19 -5.47
C LEU A 166 -11.37 1.75 -5.53
N PRO A 167 -10.88 0.86 -4.65
CA PRO A 167 -11.43 -0.49 -4.54
C PRO A 167 -12.93 -0.43 -4.27
N VAL A 168 -13.74 -0.98 -5.18
CA VAL A 168 -15.18 -1.14 -4.96
C VAL A 168 -15.39 -2.39 -4.10
N PRO A 169 -16.11 -2.30 -2.97
CA PRO A 169 -16.42 -3.50 -2.19
C PRO A 169 -17.15 -4.53 -3.05
N ILE A 170 -16.79 -5.80 -2.91
CA ILE A 170 -17.45 -6.92 -3.63
C ILE A 170 -18.96 -6.90 -3.37
N ALA A 171 -19.37 -6.57 -2.13
CA ALA A 171 -20.78 -6.41 -1.77
C ALA A 171 -21.49 -5.37 -2.64
N SER A 172 -20.89 -4.21 -2.89
CA SER A 172 -21.47 -3.15 -3.73
C SER A 172 -21.59 -3.57 -5.20
N ALA A 173 -20.63 -4.35 -5.72
CA ALA A 173 -20.72 -4.90 -7.06
C ALA A 173 -21.84 -5.96 -7.17
N TYR A 174 -21.97 -6.83 -6.17
CA TYR A 174 -23.06 -7.80 -6.08
C TYR A 174 -24.44 -7.14 -5.94
N GLU A 175 -24.55 -6.09 -5.13
CA GLU A 175 -25.78 -5.31 -4.96
C GLU A 175 -26.19 -4.58 -6.23
N ALA A 176 -25.24 -3.98 -6.95
CA ALA A 176 -25.50 -3.35 -8.24
C ALA A 176 -25.97 -4.36 -9.30
N GLN A 177 -25.43 -5.59 -9.27
CA GLN A 177 -25.79 -6.64 -10.22
C GLN A 177 -27.12 -7.31 -9.89
N LEU A 178 -27.38 -7.60 -8.61
CA LEU A 178 -28.54 -8.37 -8.17
C LEU A 178 -29.75 -7.50 -7.82
N LYS A 179 -29.55 -6.19 -7.58
CA LYS A 179 -30.57 -5.24 -7.12
C LYS A 179 -31.47 -5.84 -6.04
N PRO A 180 -30.90 -6.36 -4.94
CA PRO A 180 -31.69 -7.04 -3.92
C PRO A 180 -32.74 -6.07 -3.35
N THR A 181 -33.95 -6.58 -3.10
CA THR A 181 -35.01 -5.77 -2.47
C THR A 181 -34.67 -5.50 -1.00
N GLU A 182 -35.25 -4.44 -0.42
CA GLU A 182 -35.03 -4.11 1.00
C GLU A 182 -35.35 -5.29 1.94
N GLU A 183 -36.37 -6.09 1.61
CA GLU A 183 -36.72 -7.30 2.36
C GLU A 183 -35.60 -8.36 2.31
N GLN A 184 -34.94 -8.54 1.17
CA GLN A 184 -33.82 -9.47 1.03
C GLN A 184 -32.57 -9.00 1.77
N GLN A 185 -32.34 -7.69 1.81
CA GLN A 185 -31.25 -7.10 2.59
C GLN A 185 -31.50 -7.29 4.10
N GLN A 186 -32.72 -7.03 4.57
CA GLN A 186 -33.10 -7.22 5.96
C GLN A 186 -33.09 -8.69 6.39
N GLN A 187 -33.51 -9.60 5.51
CA GLN A 187 -33.47 -11.05 5.75
C GLN A 187 -32.02 -11.54 5.89
N ARG A 188 -31.11 -11.12 5.00
CA ARG A 188 -29.69 -11.49 5.08
C ARG A 188 -29.00 -10.92 6.32
N LEU A 189 -29.31 -9.68 6.70
CA LEU A 189 -28.81 -9.09 7.94
C LEU A 189 -29.26 -9.93 9.16
N LYS A 190 -30.52 -10.36 9.18
CA LYS A 190 -31.04 -11.26 10.22
C LYS A 190 -30.36 -12.63 10.21
N GLU A 191 -30.10 -13.21 9.04
CA GLU A 191 -29.43 -14.52 8.91
C GLU A 191 -27.96 -14.46 9.37
N ILE A 192 -27.24 -13.40 9.03
CA ILE A 192 -25.86 -13.17 9.47
C ILE A 192 -25.80 -13.00 11.00
N LEU A 193 -26.74 -12.25 11.57
CA LEU A 193 -26.82 -12.01 13.01
C LEU A 193 -27.34 -13.22 13.81
N ALA A 194 -28.11 -14.12 13.19
CA ALA A 194 -28.68 -15.30 13.85
C ALA A 194 -27.82 -16.58 13.69
N GLY A 195 -26.88 -16.59 12.75
CA GLY A 195 -25.93 -17.69 12.54
C GLY A 195 -24.59 -17.56 13.28
N SER A 196 -24.47 -16.56 14.16
CA SER A 196 -23.31 -16.27 15.01
C SER A 196 -23.61 -16.62 16.47
#